data_AF-A0A925NVW6-F1
#
_entry.id   AF-A0A925NVW6-F1
#
_cell.length_a   1.000
_cell.length_b   1.000
_cell.length_c   1.000
_cell.angle_alpha   90.00
_cell.angle_beta   90.00
_cell.angle_gamma   90.00
#
_symmetry.space_group_name_H-M   'P 1'
#
loop_
_entity.id
_entity.type
_entity.pdbx_description
1 polymer ?
#
loop_
_entity_poly.entity_id
_entity_poly.type
_entity_poly.pdbx_seq_one_letter_code
_entity_poly.pdbx_strand_id
1 'polypeptide(L)'
;MTLVYPDNFETKIGFDKIRELLKGKCLSNLGEELVDEIRFISDFEKLKEDLSLVDEFMYILRAMENFPTSFYFDLREALKRIRIEG
;
A
#
# COMPACT_ATOMS: atom_id res chain seq x y z
N MET A 1 3.75 -14.47 10.59
CA MET A 1 2.71 -13.44 10.79
C MET A 1 2.99 -12.76 12.11
N THR A 2 3.60 -11.56 12.08
CA THR A 2 3.99 -10.84 13.30
C THR A 2 2.82 -9.94 13.71
N LEU A 3 2.03 -10.42 14.67
CA LEU A 3 1.02 -9.60 15.33
C LEU A 3 1.75 -8.61 16.23
N VAL A 4 1.63 -7.32 15.95
CA VAL A 4 2.20 -6.27 16.79
C VAL A 4 1.26 -6.05 17.96
N TYR A 5 1.67 -6.55 19.12
CA TYR A 5 0.92 -6.46 20.36
C TYR A 5 1.40 -5.25 21.18
N PRO A 6 0.50 -4.56 21.91
CA PRO A 6 -0.97 -4.71 21.91
C PRO A 6 -1.63 -4.13 20.65
N ASP A 7 -2.90 -4.46 20.41
CA ASP A 7 -3.66 -4.03 19.22
C ASP A 7 -3.69 -2.49 19.03
N ASN A 8 -3.50 -1.73 20.11
CA ASN A 8 -3.42 -0.26 20.09
C ASN A 8 -1.99 0.29 20.01
N PHE A 9 -1.00 -0.54 19.68
CA PHE A 9 0.40 -0.13 19.60
C PHE A 9 0.60 1.01 18.60
N GLU A 10 0.02 0.90 17.40
CA GLU A 10 0.16 1.92 16.37
C GLU A 10 -0.40 3.28 16.82
N THR A 11 -1.58 3.28 17.44
CA THR A 11 -2.17 4.50 18.01
C THR A 11 -1.29 5.09 19.12
N LYS A 12 -0.70 4.25 19.97
CA LYS A 12 0.16 4.70 21.08
C LYS A 12 1.42 5.41 20.59
N ILE A 13 1.96 5.00 19.44
CA ILE A 13 3.13 5.65 18.83
C ILE A 13 2.75 6.72 17.79
N GLY A 14 1.45 6.95 17.57
CA GLY A 14 0.92 7.91 16.58
C GLY A 14 1.06 7.47 15.12
N PHE A 15 1.32 6.19 14.86
CA PHE A 15 1.51 5.67 13.50
C PHE A 15 0.19 5.61 12.71
N ASP A 16 -0.96 5.56 13.39
CA ASP A 16 -2.28 5.72 12.79
C ASP A 16 -2.37 6.99 11.93
N LYS A 17 -1.72 8.08 12.36
CA LYS A 17 -1.68 9.33 11.59
C LYS A 17 -0.88 9.23 10.31
N ILE A 18 0.17 8.41 10.29
CA ILE A 18 0.91 8.12 9.07
C ILE A 18 0.03 7.34 8.09
N ARG A 19 -0.73 6.34 8.56
CA ARG A 19 -1.68 5.63 7.70
C ARG A 19 -2.77 6.54 7.14
N GLU A 20 -3.35 7.40 7.96
CA GLU A 20 -4.36 8.39 7.52
C GLU A 20 -3.79 9.29 6.40
N LEU A 21 -2.57 9.80 6.58
CA LEU A 21 -1.89 10.62 5.57
C LEU A 21 -1.62 9.85 4.28
N LEU A 22 -1.17 8.59 4.37
CA LEU A 22 -0.92 7.74 3.21
C LEU A 22 -2.21 7.46 2.43
N LYS A 23 -3.29 7.09 3.12
CA LYS A 23 -4.60 6.88 2.49
C LYS A 23 -5.09 8.12 1.76
N GLY A 24 -4.93 9.30 2.35
CA GLY A 24 -5.26 10.58 1.71
C GLY A 24 -4.42 10.90 0.46
N LYS A 25 -3.37 10.13 0.17
CA LYS A 25 -2.55 10.22 -1.05
C LYS A 25 -2.79 9.06 -2.03
N CYS A 26 -3.59 8.07 -1.66
CA CYS A 26 -3.94 6.98 -2.56
C CYS A 26 -4.83 7.48 -3.71
N LEU A 27 -4.63 6.90 -4.90
CA LEU A 27 -5.36 7.27 -6.11
C LEU A 27 -6.61 6.39 -6.34
N SER A 28 -6.83 5.39 -5.49
CA SER A 28 -8.00 4.52 -5.47
C SER A 28 -8.12 3.75 -4.16
N ASN A 29 -9.30 3.19 -3.91
CA ASN A 29 -9.58 2.31 -2.77
C ASN A 29 -8.64 1.09 -2.72
N LEU A 30 -8.18 0.60 -3.89
CA LEU A 30 -7.19 -0.49 -3.94
C LEU A 30 -5.88 -0.10 -3.24
N GLY A 31 -5.45 1.17 -3.41
CA GLY A 31 -4.28 1.70 -2.72
C GLY A 31 -4.52 1.84 -1.22
N GLU A 32 -5.73 2.24 -0.82
CA GLU A 32 -6.09 2.34 0.61
C GLU A 32 -6.09 0.96 1.30
N GLU A 33 -6.59 -0.07 0.62
CA GLU A 33 -6.52 -1.47 1.08
C GLU A 33 -5.07 -1.93 1.26
N LEU A 34 -4.17 -1.61 0.31
CA LEU A 34 -2.74 -1.90 0.46
C LEU A 34 -2.13 -1.18 1.66
N VAL A 35 -2.52 0.07 1.93
CA VAL A 35 -2.09 0.81 3.13
C VAL A 35 -2.59 0.11 4.39
N ASP A 36 -3.80 -0.45 4.41
CA ASP A 36 -4.33 -1.22 5.54
C ASP A 36 -3.59 -2.54 5.77
N GLU A 37 -3.00 -3.11 4.72
CA GLU A 37 -2.24 -4.35 4.78
C GLU A 37 -0.78 -4.16 5.23
N ILE A 38 -0.25 -2.93 5.24
CA ILE A 38 1.13 -2.68 5.71
C ILE A 38 1.29 -3.21 7.14
N ARG A 39 2.37 -3.98 7.39
CA ARG A 39 2.75 -4.50 8.71
C ARG A 39 4.20 -4.14 9.02
N PHE A 40 4.56 -4.11 10.30
CA PHE A 40 5.94 -3.97 10.70
C PHE A 40 6.78 -5.15 10.20
N ILE A 41 7.91 -4.84 9.58
CA ILE A 41 8.85 -5.81 9.03
C ILE A 41 9.99 -5.99 10.03
N SER A 42 10.22 -7.23 10.46
CA SER A 42 11.34 -7.60 11.33
C SER A 42 12.50 -8.27 10.58
N ASP A 43 12.27 -8.65 9.31
CA ASP A 43 13.29 -9.21 8.43
C ASP A 43 14.09 -8.09 7.78
N PHE A 44 15.40 -8.08 8.00
CA PHE A 44 16.28 -7.00 7.54
C PHE A 44 16.40 -6.95 6.00
N GLU A 45 16.55 -8.11 5.34
CA GLU A 45 16.69 -8.14 3.89
C GLU A 45 15.40 -7.72 3.22
N LYS A 46 14.25 -8.14 3.77
CA LYS A 46 12.95 -7.69 3.25
C LYS A 46 12.74 -6.18 3.43
N LEU A 47 13.08 -5.64 4.61
CA LEU A 47 12.98 -4.20 4.86
C LEU A 47 13.87 -3.41 3.89
N LYS A 48 15.10 -3.88 3.66
CA LYS A 48 16.04 -3.25 2.75
C LYS A 48 15.54 -3.28 1.30
N GLU A 49 14.98 -4.39 0.85
CA GLU A 49 14.35 -4.53 -0.46
C GLU A 49 13.19 -3.53 -0.62
N ASP A 50 12.26 -3.49 0.32
CA ASP A 50 11.08 -2.61 0.24
C ASP A 50 11.49 -1.12 0.23
N LEU A 51 12.49 -0.74 1.03
CA LEU A 51 13.04 0.61 1.01
C LEU A 51 13.71 0.96 -0.32
N SER A 52 14.42 0.00 -0.94
CA SER A 52 15.04 0.19 -2.26
C SER A 52 14.00 0.41 -3.35
N LEU A 53 12.89 -0.34 -3.31
CA LEU A 53 11.79 -0.18 -4.27
C LEU A 53 11.13 1.20 -4.15
N VAL A 54 10.96 1.71 -2.92
CA VAL A 54 10.43 3.05 -2.69
C VAL A 54 11.39 4.12 -3.22
N ASP A 55 12.69 4.00 -2.99
CA ASP A 55 13.68 4.97 -3.48
C ASP A 55 13.73 5.00 -5.02
N GLU A 56 13.74 3.83 -5.66
CA GLU A 56 13.67 3.71 -7.12
C GLU A 56 12.38 4.32 -7.68
N PHE A 57 11.23 4.06 -7.05
CA PHE A 57 9.97 4.65 -7.50
C PHE A 57 9.96 6.18 -7.35
N MET A 58 10.55 6.71 -6.27
CA MET A 58 10.71 8.16 -6.10
C MET A 58 11.62 8.77 -7.16
N TYR A 59 12.66 8.05 -7.60
CA TYR A 59 13.49 8.46 -8.73
C TYR A 59 12.68 8.52 -10.02
N ILE A 60 11.89 7.47 -10.32
CA ILE A 60 11.01 7.42 -11.50
C ILE A 60 10.04 8.59 -11.51
N LEU A 61 9.35 8.87 -10.40
CA LEU A 61 8.39 9.97 -10.29
C LEU A 61 9.02 11.35 -10.49
N ARG A 62 10.31 11.53 -10.14
CA ARG A 62 11.05 12.78 -10.36
C ARG A 62 11.59 12.91 -11.78
N ALA A 63 11.99 11.80 -12.38
CA ALA A 63 12.57 11.76 -13.71
C ALA A 63 11.50 11.83 -14.82
N MET A 64 10.30 11.32 -14.57
CA MET A 64 9.20 11.28 -15.53
C MET A 64 8.16 12.36 -15.24
N GLU A 65 8.02 13.35 -16.13
CA GLU A 65 7.03 14.43 -15.98
C GLU A 65 5.57 13.94 -15.96
N ASN A 66 5.26 12.83 -16.63
CA ASN A 66 3.89 12.32 -16.78
C ASN A 66 3.82 10.82 -16.45
N PHE A 67 4.23 10.43 -15.25
CA PHE A 67 4.05 9.04 -14.82
C PHE A 67 2.55 8.69 -14.79
N PRO A 68 2.14 7.52 -15.33
CA PRO A 68 0.73 7.14 -15.37
C PRO A 68 0.18 6.94 -13.96
N THR A 69 -0.70 7.86 -13.57
CA THR A 69 -1.34 7.94 -12.24
C THR A 69 -2.86 7.87 -12.34
N SER A 70 -3.38 7.27 -13.41
CA SER A 70 -4.82 7.16 -13.68
C SER A 70 -5.22 5.71 -13.95
N PHE A 71 -6.53 5.45 -13.97
CA PHE A 71 -7.13 4.16 -14.33
C PHE A 71 -6.90 3.01 -13.32
N TYR A 72 -6.89 3.31 -12.02
CA TYR A 72 -6.93 2.30 -10.98
C TYR A 72 -8.37 1.85 -10.72
N PHE A 73 -8.85 0.90 -11.52
CA PHE A 73 -10.20 0.35 -11.38
C PHE A 73 -10.20 -0.91 -10.52
N ASP A 74 -11.13 -0.97 -9.56
CA ASP A 74 -11.46 -2.23 -8.91
C ASP A 74 -12.28 -3.10 -9.86
N LEU A 75 -11.61 -4.06 -10.50
CA LEU A 75 -12.22 -4.99 -11.44
C LEU A 75 -12.80 -6.23 -10.76
N ARG A 76 -12.70 -6.38 -9.43
CA ARG A 76 -13.13 -7.62 -8.73
C ARG A 76 -14.59 -7.94 -9.01
N GLU A 77 -15.47 -6.94 -8.98
CA GLU A 77 -16.90 -7.12 -9.28
C GLU A 77 -17.16 -7.44 -10.76
N ALA A 78 -16.43 -6.79 -11.67
CA ALA A 78 -16.54 -7.09 -13.11
C ALA A 78 -16.07 -8.52 -13.41
N LEU A 79 -14.95 -8.94 -12.82
CA LEU A 79 -14.38 -10.29 -12.94
C LEU A 79 -15.32 -11.35 -12.36
N LYS A 80 -15.97 -11.08 -11.23
CA LYS A 80 -17.00 -11.98 -10.66
C LYS A 80 -18.17 -12.18 -11.62
N ARG A 81 -18.62 -11.13 -12.32
CA ARG A 81 -19.76 -11.20 -13.25
C ARG A 81 -19.46 -11.96 -14.54
N ILE A 82 -18.21 -11.92 -15.02
CA ILE A 82 -17.80 -12.64 -16.25
C ILE A 82 -17.33 -14.07 -15.97
N ARG A 83 -17.28 -14.48 -14.70
CA ARG A 83 -16.89 -15.84 -14.33
C ARG A 83 -17.91 -16.82 -14.90
N ILE A 84 -17.44 -17.75 -15.72
CA ILE A 84 -18.25 -18.83 -16.27
C ILE A 84 -18.76 -19.68 -15.09
N GLU A 85 -20.03 -20.06 -15.09
CA GLU A 85 -20.56 -20.99 -14.08
C GLU A 85 -19.87 -22.35 -14.20
N GLY A 86 -19.20 -22.77 -13.13
CA GLY A 86 -18.38 -23.99 -13.04
C GLY A 86 -17.49 -23.98 -11.80
#